data_AF-A0A849G556-F1
#
_entry.id   AF-A0A849G556-F1
#
_cell.length_a   1.000
_cell.length_b   1.000
_cell.length_c   1.000
_cell.angle_alpha   90.00
_cell.angle_beta   90.00
_cell.angle_gamma   90.00
#
_symmetry.space_group_name_H-M   'P 1'
#
loop_
_entity.id
_entity.type
_entity.pdbx_description
1 polymer ?
#
loop_
_entity_poly.entity_id
_entity_poly.type
_entity_poly.pdbx_seq_one_letter_code
_entity_poly.pdbx_strand_id
1 'polypeptide(L)'
;MTGVQTLTIGADEADQRLDRWFRRHFPHVPQGRIEKMCRKGEIRVDGGRVKPATHVEAGQSVRIPPLPDDAAPAQPRETVSDTDATMIRDAVIY
;
A
#
# COMPACT_ATOMS: atom_id res chain seq x y z
N MET A 1 -6.95 -5.00 22.20
CA MET A 1 -5.60 -5.60 22.24
C MET A 1 -4.93 -5.33 20.90
N THR A 2 -4.18 -4.25 20.79
CA THR A 2 -3.50 -3.87 19.53
C THR A 2 -2.15 -4.58 19.45
N GLY A 3 -2.20 -5.88 19.12
CA GLY A 3 -1.02 -6.72 18.97
C GLY A 3 -0.25 -6.41 17.68
N VAL A 4 1.06 -6.60 17.72
CA VAL A 4 1.88 -6.70 16.51
C VAL A 4 1.48 -7.99 15.79
N GLN A 5 1.24 -7.90 14.48
CA GLN A 5 0.94 -9.07 13.65
C GLN A 5 2.07 -9.36 12.69
N THR A 6 2.21 -10.62 12.29
CA THR A 6 3.15 -11.05 11.26
C THR A 6 2.37 -11.77 10.17
N LEU A 7 2.52 -11.31 8.93
CA LEU A 7 1.89 -11.92 7.75
C LEU A 7 2.97 -12.54 6.87
N THR A 8 2.69 -13.73 6.34
CA THR A 8 3.57 -14.39 5.37
C THR A 8 3.11 -14.07 3.96
N ILE A 9 4.06 -13.83 3.06
CA ILE A 9 3.78 -13.45 1.67
C ILE A 9 3.48 -14.70 0.85
N GLY A 10 2.33 -14.71 0.20
CA GLY A 10 1.91 -15.80 -0.69
C GLY A 10 2.67 -15.81 -2.02
N ALA A 11 2.62 -16.93 -2.73
CA ALA A 11 3.27 -17.07 -4.04
C ALA A 11 2.69 -16.10 -5.09
N ASP A 12 1.38 -15.86 -5.05
CA ASP A 12 0.67 -14.93 -5.95
C ASP A 12 0.96 -13.44 -5.65
N GLU A 13 1.66 -13.18 -4.55
CA GLU A 13 2.01 -11.85 -4.04
C GLU A 13 3.52 -11.63 -4.00
N ALA A 14 4.28 -12.52 -4.63
CA ALA A 14 5.71 -12.36 -4.82
C ALA A 14 6.03 -11.33 -5.93
N ASP A 15 7.26 -10.85 -5.92
CA ASP A 15 7.80 -9.90 -6.91
C ASP A 15 6.99 -8.59 -7.05
N GLN A 16 6.29 -8.19 -5.99
CA GLN A 16 5.71 -6.86 -5.88
C GLN A 16 6.44 -6.02 -4.85
N ARG A 17 6.31 -4.70 -4.97
CA ARG A 17 6.83 -3.79 -3.95
C ARG A 17 6.06 -3.95 -2.64
N LEU A 18 6.79 -3.88 -1.53
CA LEU A 18 6.23 -3.92 -0.17
C LEU A 18 5.13 -2.89 0.04
N ASP A 19 5.29 -1.66 -0.44
CA ASP A 19 4.27 -0.62 -0.29
C ASP A 19 2.98 -0.89 -1.07
N ARG A 20 3.08 -1.52 -2.23
CA ARG A 20 1.91 -2.00 -3.00
C ARG A 20 1.24 -3.19 -2.31
N TRP A 21 2.04 -4.13 -1.80
CA TRP A 21 1.56 -5.27 -1.02
C TRP A 21 0.80 -4.81 0.22
N PHE A 22 1.38 -3.86 0.94
CA PHE A 22 0.79 -3.31 2.15
C PHE A 22 -0.52 -2.56 1.85
N ARG A 23 -0.60 -1.78 0.76
CA ARG A 23 -1.86 -1.11 0.37
C ARG A 23 -2.95 -2.08 -0.09
N ARG A 24 -2.59 -3.22 -0.66
CA ARG A 24 -3.55 -4.27 -1.04
C ARG A 24 -4.20 -4.89 0.20
N HIS A 25 -3.43 -5.11 1.27
CA HIS A 25 -3.90 -5.65 2.54
C HIS A 25 -4.56 -4.63 3.45
N PHE A 26 -4.05 -3.39 3.44
CA PHE A 26 -4.52 -2.28 4.29
C PHE A 26 -4.81 -1.05 3.43
N PRO A 27 -5.94 -1.04 2.68
CA PRO A 27 -6.27 0.06 1.76
C PRO A 27 -6.44 1.43 2.45
N HIS A 28 -6.79 1.43 3.73
CA HIS A 28 -6.97 2.63 4.55
C HIS A 28 -5.63 3.29 4.95
N VAL A 29 -4.49 2.62 4.74
CA VAL A 29 -3.18 3.15 5.11
C VAL A 29 -2.56 3.92 3.93
N PRO A 30 -2.39 5.24 4.04
CA PRO A 30 -1.81 6.04 2.96
C PRO A 30 -0.30 5.78 2.81
N GLN A 31 0.23 6.00 1.60
CA GLN A 31 1.65 5.80 1.27
C GLN A 31 2.59 6.48 2.28
N GLY A 32 2.34 7.76 2.62
CA GLY A 32 3.19 8.49 3.57
C GLY A 32 3.27 7.83 4.96
N ARG A 33 2.20 7.14 5.39
CA ARG A 33 2.20 6.38 6.64
C ARG A 33 3.04 5.11 6.51
N ILE A 34 2.93 4.38 5.40
CA ILE A 34 3.77 3.21 5.10
C ILE A 34 5.25 3.61 5.11
N GLU A 35 5.59 4.72 4.46
CA GLU A 35 6.95 5.25 4.45
C GLU A 35 7.44 5.60 5.87
N LYS A 36 6.60 6.26 6.67
CA LYS A 36 6.92 6.59 8.06
C LYS A 36 7.16 5.33 8.90
N MET A 37 6.33 4.30 8.75
CA MET A 37 6.46 3.02 9.47
C MET A 37 7.74 2.27 9.05
N CYS A 38 8.07 2.23 7.76
CA CYS A 38 9.32 1.66 7.27
C CYS A 38 10.55 2.45 7.79
N ARG A 39 10.48 3.79 7.77
CA ARG A 39 11.53 4.67 8.31
C ARG A 39 11.72 4.49 9.81
N LYS A 40 10.65 4.29 10.59
CA LYS A 40 10.76 3.99 12.02
C LYS A 40 11.19 2.55 12.31
N GLY A 41 11.18 1.67 11.30
CA GLY A 41 11.41 0.24 11.49
C GLY A 41 10.25 -0.45 12.20
N GLU A 42 9.05 0.09 12.13
CA GLU A 42 7.84 -0.55 12.67
C GLU A 42 7.43 -1.72 11.76
N ILE A 43 7.57 -1.55 10.44
CA ILE A 43 7.47 -2.64 9.45
C ILE A 43 8.84 -3.28 9.26
N ARG A 44 8.88 -4.62 9.32
CA ARG A 44 10.08 -5.42 9.06
C ARG A 44 9.75 -6.61 8.18
N VAL A 45 10.67 -7.01 7.31
CA VAL A 45 10.58 -8.26 6.53
C VAL A 45 11.69 -9.16 7.02
N ASP A 46 11.36 -10.37 7.48
CA ASP A 46 12.29 -11.34 8.08
C ASP A 46 13.16 -10.74 9.19
N GLY A 47 12.60 -9.79 9.94
CA GLY A 47 13.30 -9.07 11.01
C GLY A 47 14.21 -7.92 10.53
N GLY A 48 14.45 -7.80 9.22
CA GLY A 48 15.22 -6.72 8.61
C GLY A 48 14.42 -5.42 8.43
N ARG A 49 15.12 -4.28 8.55
CA ARG A 49 14.55 -2.97 8.19
C ARG A 49 14.58 -2.82 6.67
N VAL A 50 13.44 -2.46 6.10
CA VAL A 50 13.24 -2.45 4.64
C VAL A 50 12.78 -1.09 4.15
N LYS A 51 13.05 -0.80 2.87
CA LYS A 51 12.49 0.36 2.17
C LYS A 51 11.09 0.01 1.65
N PRO A 52 10.17 0.99 1.54
CA PRO A 52 8.84 0.77 0.96
C PRO A 52 8.87 0.21 -0.48
N ALA A 53 9.89 0.56 -1.26
CA ALA A 53 10.07 0.11 -2.64
C ALA A 53 10.77 -1.26 -2.77
N THR A 54 11.07 -1.95 -1.67
CA THR A 54 11.70 -3.27 -1.70
C THR A 54 10.73 -4.28 -2.32
N HIS A 55 11.21 -5.13 -3.25
CA HIS A 55 10.42 -6.24 -3.77
C HIS A 55 10.36 -7.34 -2.72
N VAL A 56 9.18 -7.92 -2.57
CA VAL A 56 8.95 -9.02 -1.63
C VAL A 56 8.96 -10.36 -2.34
N GLU A 57 9.39 -11.40 -1.63
CA GLU A 57 9.45 -12.77 -2.13
C GLU A 57 8.46 -13.67 -1.39
N ALA A 58 8.02 -14.73 -2.05
CA ALA A 58 7.14 -15.73 -1.44
C ALA A 58 7.80 -16.36 -0.21
N GLY A 59 7.02 -16.55 0.87
CA GLY A 59 7.50 -17.15 2.11
C GLY A 59 8.16 -16.18 3.10
N GLN A 60 8.42 -14.93 2.69
CA GLN A 60 8.92 -13.92 3.62
C GLN A 60 7.87 -13.53 4.66
N SER A 61 8.33 -13.17 5.86
CA SER A 61 7.49 -12.78 7.00
C SER A 61 7.52 -11.27 7.23
N VAL A 62 6.39 -10.60 7.04
CA VAL A 62 6.22 -9.16 7.25
C VAL A 62 5.63 -8.89 8.63
N ARG A 63 6.42 -8.29 9.51
CA ARG A 63 5.97 -7.75 10.80
C ARG A 63 5.27 -6.41 10.58
N ILE A 64 4.08 -6.26 11.14
CA ILE A 64 3.20 -5.11 10.96
C ILE A 64 2.82 -4.59 12.36
N PRO A 65 3.01 -3.28 12.64
CA PRO A 65 2.58 -2.69 13.89
C PRO A 65 1.04 -2.67 13.98
N PRO A 66 0.47 -2.51 15.18
CA PRO A 66 -0.96 -2.24 15.28
C PRO A 66 -1.31 -0.97 14.50
N LEU A 67 -2.15 -1.13 13.48
CA LEU A 67 -2.73 -0.03 12.72
C LEU A 67 -3.97 0.44 13.47
N PRO A 68 -4.21 1.76 13.61
CA PRO A 68 -5.46 2.23 14.20
C PRO A 68 -6.62 1.85 13.28
N ASP A 69 -7.75 1.47 13.90
CA ASP A 69 -9.00 1.09 13.25
C ASP A 69 -9.72 2.26 12.54
N ASP A 70 -9.03 3.38 12.31
CA ASP A 70 -9.53 4.45 11.46
C ASP A 70 -9.57 3.93 10.02
N ALA A 71 -10.66 3.26 9.70
CA ALA A 71 -11.21 3.10 8.37
C ALA A 71 -11.49 4.51 7.84
N ALA A 72 -10.44 5.26 7.51
CA ALA A 72 -10.56 6.34 6.56
C ALA A 72 -11.15 5.67 5.31
N PRO A 73 -12.33 6.11 4.84
CA PRO A 73 -12.91 5.53 3.65
C PRO A 73 -11.84 5.58 2.57
N ALA A 74 -11.61 4.44 1.90
CA ALA A 74 -10.72 4.40 0.75
C ALA A 74 -11.10 5.60 -0.11
N GLN A 75 -10.18 6.56 -0.29
CA GLN A 75 -10.52 7.77 -1.03
C GLN A 75 -11.06 7.31 -2.38
N PRO A 76 -12.30 7.67 -2.73
CA PRO A 76 -12.85 7.31 -4.02
C PRO A 76 -11.83 7.70 -5.07
N ARG A 77 -11.45 6.76 -5.93
CA ARG A 77 -10.65 7.09 -7.10
C ARG A 77 -11.48 8.14 -7.85
N GLU A 78 -10.99 9.37 -7.93
CA GLU A 78 -11.67 10.41 -8.69
C GLU A 78 -11.84 9.90 -10.12
N THR A 79 -13.07 9.51 -10.47
CA THR A 79 -13.44 9.17 -11.83
C THR A 79 -13.61 10.49 -12.56
N VAL A 80 -12.92 10.64 -13.70
CA VAL A 80 -13.13 11.78 -14.60
C VAL A 80 -14.62 11.82 -14.96
N SER A 81 -15.27 12.98 -14.80
CA SER A 81 -16.67 13.12 -15.16
C SER A 81 -16.85 12.97 -16.68
N ASP A 82 -17.99 12.46 -17.12
CA ASP A 82 -18.27 12.30 -18.56
C ASP A 82 -18.19 13.63 -19.32
N THR A 83 -18.56 14.73 -18.65
CA THR A 83 -18.44 16.09 -19.16
C THR A 83 -16.98 16.48 -19.37
N ASP A 84 -16.12 16.26 -18.38
CA ASP A 84 -14.68 16.58 -18.48
C ASP A 84 -13.99 15.71 -19.54
N ALA A 85 -14.37 14.42 -19.60
CA ALA A 85 -13.87 13.50 -20.61
C ALA A 85 -14.25 13.94 -22.03
N THR A 86 -15.46 14.48 -22.22
CA THR A 86 -15.92 15.01 -23.50
C THR A 86 -15.20 16.31 -23.84
N MET A 87 -15.09 17.24 -22.89
CA MET A 87 -14.37 18.50 -23.07
C MET A 87 -12.90 18.27 -23.49
N ILE A 88 -12.21 17.32 -22.85
CA ILE A 88 -10.82 16.99 -23.19
C ILE A 88 -10.72 16.37 -24.58
N ARG A 89 -11.64 15.49 -24.98
CA ARG A 89 -11.65 14.89 -26.34
C ARG A 89 -11.80 15.95 -27.43
N ASP A 90 -12.71 16.92 -27.21
CA ASP A 90 -12.99 17.98 -28.18
C ASP A 90 -11.85 19.01 -28.29
N ALA A 91 -10.97 19.09 -27.28
CA ALA A 91 -9.82 19.99 -27.25
C ALA A 91 -8.56 19.43 -27.94
N VAL A 92 -8.56 18.17 -28.40
CA VAL A 92 -7.41 17.58 -29.11
C VAL A 92 -7.43 17.98 -30.59
N ILE A 93 -6.54 18.89 -30.99
CA ILE A 93 -6.31 19.26 -32.39
C ILE A 93 -5.19 18.38 -32.94
N TYR A 94 -5.59 17.23 -33.51
CA TYR A 94 -4.81 16.15 -34.18
C TYR A 94 -3.48 15.69 -33.56
#